data_AF-A0AAW9EAI7-F1
#
_entry.id   AF-A0AAW9EAI7-F1
#
_cell.length_a   1.000
_cell.length_b   1.000
_cell.length_c   1.000
_cell.angle_alpha   90.00
_cell.angle_beta   90.00
_cell.angle_gamma   90.00
#
_symmetry.space_group_name_H-M   'P 1'
#
loop_
_entity.id
_entity.type
_entity.pdbx_description
1 polymer ?
#
loop_
_entity_poly.entity_id
_entity_poly.type
_entity_poly.pdbx_seq_one_letter_code
_entity_poly.pdbx_strand_id
1 'polypeptide(L)'
;PYSLYKDHSIRRYGAHGTSHFFVSREAAKMLNKPVDELNVITCHLGNGGSVSAIVNGKCVDTSMGLTPLEGLVMGTRSGDIDPAIVFHLHDTLG
;
A
#
# COMPACT_ATOMS: atom_id res chain seq x y z
N PRO A 1 6.82 8.12 -17.75
CA PRO A 1 7.80 7.56 -18.72
C PRO A 1 8.45 6.27 -18.19
N TYR A 2 8.62 5.22 -18.99
CA TYR A 2 9.19 3.95 -18.53
C TYR A 2 10.66 4.08 -18.08
N SER A 3 11.42 5.02 -18.65
CA SER A 3 12.77 5.36 -18.21
C SER A 3 12.83 5.75 -16.73
N LEU A 4 11.82 6.44 -16.20
CA LEU A 4 11.78 6.78 -14.77
C LEU A 4 11.70 5.56 -13.86
N TYR A 5 11.01 4.51 -14.28
CA TYR A 5 11.01 3.24 -13.57
C TYR A 5 12.38 2.56 -13.67
N LYS A 6 12.91 2.46 -14.89
CA LYS A 6 14.12 1.68 -15.19
C LYS A 6 15.38 2.31 -14.59
N ASP A 7 15.53 3.62 -14.74
CA ASP A 7 16.78 4.33 -14.47
C ASP A 7 16.74 5.03 -13.10
N HIS A 8 15.55 5.32 -12.58
CA HIS A 8 15.36 6.05 -11.32
C HIS A 8 14.54 5.28 -10.27
N SER A 9 14.13 4.04 -10.55
CA SER A 9 13.40 3.17 -9.62
C SER A 9 12.11 3.79 -9.07
N ILE A 10 11.43 4.63 -9.87
CA ILE A 10 10.10 5.16 -9.55
C ILE A 10 9.07 4.05 -9.74
N ARG A 11 8.57 3.51 -8.63
CA ARG A 11 7.60 2.41 -8.58
C ARG A 11 6.86 2.40 -7.25
N ARG A 12 5.80 1.60 -7.19
CA ARG A 12 5.15 1.21 -5.94
C ARG A 12 6.08 0.30 -5.12
N TYR A 13 6.37 0.71 -3.89
CA TYR A 13 7.12 -0.09 -2.91
C TYR A 13 6.22 -0.61 -1.78
N GLY A 14 5.27 0.22 -1.35
CA GLY A 14 4.43 -0.06 -0.19
C GLY A 14 5.13 0.16 1.15
N ALA A 15 4.37 0.00 2.24
CA ALA A 15 4.90 -0.07 3.60
C ALA A 15 4.08 -1.07 4.43
N HIS A 16 4.40 -1.18 5.72
CA HIS A 16 3.79 -2.15 6.65
C HIS A 16 3.95 -3.62 6.20
N GLY A 17 4.94 -3.93 5.37
CA GLY A 17 5.16 -5.28 4.83
C GLY A 17 5.35 -6.35 5.90
N THR A 18 6.04 -6.03 7.01
CA THR A 18 6.19 -6.94 8.15
C THR A 18 4.86 -7.25 8.83
N SER A 19 3.98 -6.25 8.98
CA SER A 19 2.64 -6.44 9.53
C SER A 19 1.77 -7.27 8.59
N HIS A 20 1.68 -6.91 7.31
CA HIS A 20 0.92 -7.66 6.30
C HIS A 20 1.40 -9.12 6.17
N PHE A 21 2.72 -9.34 6.23
CA PHE A 21 3.33 -10.67 6.23
C PHE A 21 2.90 -11.51 7.45
N PHE A 22 2.89 -10.89 8.63
CA PHE A 22 2.51 -11.55 9.87
C PHE A 22 1.02 -11.90 9.88
N VAL A 23 0.15 -10.91 9.64
CA VAL A 23 -1.31 -11.12 9.76
C VAL A 23 -1.86 -12.06 8.70
N SER A 24 -1.28 -12.10 7.50
CA SER A 24 -1.68 -13.10 6.48
C SER A 24 -1.36 -14.53 6.92
N ARG A 25 -0.26 -14.77 7.64
CA ARG A 25 0.09 -16.09 8.18
C ARG A 25 -0.78 -16.49 9.37
N GLU A 26 -1.08 -15.54 10.25
CA GLU A 26 -2.02 -15.79 11.33
C GLU A 26 -3.43 -16.08 10.79
N ALA A 27 -3.87 -15.38 9.74
CA ALA A 27 -5.12 -15.68 9.05
C ALA A 27 -5.12 -17.10 8.44
N ALA A 28 -4.02 -17.55 7.84
CA ALA A 28 -3.90 -18.92 7.33
C ALA A 28 -4.13 -19.97 8.44
N LYS A 29 -3.50 -19.76 9.62
CA LYS A 29 -3.67 -20.63 10.79
C LYS A 29 -5.11 -20.62 11.29
N MET A 30 -5.72 -19.43 11.43
CA MET A 30 -7.11 -19.27 11.89
C MET A 30 -8.11 -19.96 10.98
N LEU A 31 -7.85 -19.96 9.68
CA LEU A 31 -8.70 -20.60 8.67
C LEU A 31 -8.33 -22.08 8.44
N ASN A 32 -7.32 -22.60 9.13
CA ASN A 32 -6.77 -23.94 8.95
C ASN A 32 -6.43 -24.24 7.48
N LYS A 33 -5.78 -23.29 6.80
CA LYS A 33 -5.36 -23.41 5.41
C LYS A 33 -3.82 -23.29 5.27
N PRO A 34 -3.22 -24.01 4.31
CA PRO A 34 -1.87 -23.70 3.85
C PRO A 34 -1.74 -22.25 3.39
N VAL A 35 -0.60 -21.61 3.67
CA VAL A 35 -0.35 -20.19 3.33
C VAL A 35 -0.37 -19.96 1.82
N ASP A 36 0.11 -20.92 1.04
CA ASP A 36 0.14 -20.92 -0.42
C ASP A 36 -1.22 -21.14 -1.09
N GLU A 37 -2.27 -21.44 -0.31
CA GLU A 37 -3.66 -21.49 -0.77
C GLU A 37 -4.50 -20.32 -0.22
N LEU A 38 -3.85 -19.35 0.44
CA LEU A 38 -4.52 -18.24 1.08
C LEU A 38 -4.64 -17.04 0.13
N ASN A 39 -5.89 -16.64 -0.13
CA ASN A 39 -6.23 -15.39 -0.78
C ASN A 39 -6.98 -14.49 0.21
N VAL A 40 -6.37 -13.38 0.60
CA VAL A 40 -6.93 -12.45 1.60
C VAL A 40 -6.58 -11.01 1.27
N ILE A 41 -7.41 -10.10 1.78
CA ILE A 41 -7.10 -8.68 1.85
C ILE A 41 -6.71 -8.36 3.30
N THR A 42 -5.51 -7.80 3.50
CA THR A 42 -5.03 -7.42 4.83
C THR A 42 -5.10 -5.90 5.01
N CYS A 43 -5.69 -5.44 6.11
CA CYS A 43 -5.87 -4.03 6.41
C CYS A 43 -5.07 -3.65 7.67
N HIS A 44 -3.96 -2.93 7.49
CA HIS A 44 -3.21 -2.35 8.60
C HIS A 44 -3.73 -0.93 8.84
N LEU A 45 -4.46 -0.72 9.93
CA LEU A 45 -5.11 0.55 10.25
C LEU A 45 -4.56 1.10 11.57
N GLY A 46 -3.69 2.10 11.47
CA GLY A 46 -3.15 2.85 12.61
C GLY A 46 -2.95 4.31 12.22
N ASN A 47 -1.94 4.97 12.82
CA ASN A 47 -1.59 6.34 12.42
C ASN A 47 -1.16 6.41 10.94
N GLY A 48 -0.52 5.34 10.44
CA GLY A 48 -0.45 5.03 9.01
C GLY A 48 -1.42 3.91 8.65
N GLY A 49 -2.10 4.04 7.51
CA GLY A 49 -3.06 3.07 7.02
C GLY A 49 -2.62 2.46 5.68
N SER A 50 -2.68 1.15 5.52
CA SER A 50 -2.48 0.50 4.21
C SER A 50 -3.26 -0.79 4.07
N VAL A 51 -3.68 -1.09 2.84
CA VAL A 51 -4.33 -2.35 2.46
C VAL A 51 -3.40 -3.13 1.54
N SER A 52 -3.32 -4.45 1.68
CA SER A 52 -2.60 -5.31 0.73
C SER A 52 -3.48 -6.46 0.25
N ALA A 53 -3.37 -6.77 -1.04
CA ALA A 53 -3.98 -7.94 -1.64
C ALA A 53 -2.94 -9.08 -1.64
N ILE A 54 -3.28 -10.18 -0.97
CA ILE A 54 -2.45 -11.38 -0.87
C ILE A 54 -3.12 -12.50 -1.66
N VAL A 55 -2.41 -13.09 -2.61
CA VAL A 55 -2.85 -14.24 -3.41
C VAL A 55 -1.83 -15.36 -3.26
N ASN A 56 -2.28 -16.56 -2.91
CA ASN A 56 -1.45 -17.72 -2.63
C ASN A 56 -0.30 -17.37 -1.65
N GLY A 57 -0.62 -16.61 -0.60
CA GLY A 57 0.33 -16.20 0.44
C GLY A 57 1.36 -15.14 0.02
N LYS A 58 1.28 -14.61 -1.21
CA LYS A 58 2.17 -13.57 -1.74
C LYS A 58 1.42 -12.26 -1.95
N CYS A 59 2.03 -11.14 -1.57
CA CYS A 59 1.48 -9.82 -1.87
C CYS A 59 1.54 -9.58 -3.38
N VAL A 60 0.37 -9.29 -3.98
CA VAL A 60 0.24 -8.97 -5.41
C VAL A 60 -0.07 -7.49 -5.66
N ASP A 61 -0.60 -6.79 -4.66
CA ASP A 61 -0.75 -5.33 -4.68
C ASP A 61 -0.86 -4.75 -3.27
N THR A 62 -0.58 -3.47 -3.12
CA THR A 62 -0.70 -2.74 -1.85
C THR A 62 -1.05 -1.27 -2.09
N SER A 63 -1.77 -0.66 -1.16
CA SER A 63 -2.30 0.69 -1.35
C SER A 63 -1.23 1.79 -1.28
N MET A 64 -0.14 1.58 -0.54
CA MET A 64 0.94 2.56 -0.44
C MET A 64 1.86 2.50 -1.65
N GLY A 65 2.33 3.66 -2.07
CA GLY A 65 3.00 3.88 -3.34
C GLY A 65 4.52 3.84 -3.31
N LEU A 66 5.12 4.81 -4.00
CA LEU A 66 6.55 5.16 -3.88
C LEU A 66 6.90 5.52 -2.43
N THR A 67 5.98 6.19 -1.74
CA THR A 67 6.11 6.60 -0.34
C THR A 67 4.87 6.16 0.43
N PRO A 68 4.89 6.25 1.78
CA PRO A 68 3.71 6.01 2.61
C PRO A 68 2.59 7.06 2.50
N LEU A 69 2.56 7.91 1.47
CA LEU A 69 1.54 8.95 1.29
C LEU A 69 0.31 8.46 0.51
N GLU A 70 0.49 7.65 -0.54
CA GLU A 70 -0.59 7.09 -1.37
C GLU A 70 -1.46 6.10 -0.58
N GLY A 71 -2.73 5.99 -0.96
CA GLY A 71 -3.68 5.01 -0.47
C GLY A 71 -4.71 5.60 0.50
N LEU A 72 -4.87 4.95 1.64
CA LEU A 72 -5.92 5.29 2.61
C LEU A 72 -5.75 6.69 3.22
N VAL A 73 -6.87 7.27 3.68
CA VAL A 73 -6.84 8.36 4.66
C VAL A 73 -6.16 7.87 5.94
N MET A 74 -5.30 8.70 6.54
CA MET A 74 -4.50 8.35 7.72
C MET A 74 -4.58 9.44 8.80
N GLY A 75 -3.82 9.31 9.89
CA GLY A 75 -3.89 10.25 11.00
C GLY A 75 -3.58 11.70 10.61
N THR A 76 -2.50 11.92 9.87
CA THR A 76 -2.05 13.26 9.43
C THR A 76 -1.60 13.31 7.96
N ARG A 77 -1.90 12.25 7.19
CA ARG A 77 -1.61 12.17 5.76
C ARG A 77 -2.91 12.08 4.98
N SER A 78 -2.94 12.70 3.81
CA SER A 78 -4.13 12.76 2.96
C SER A 78 -4.57 11.39 2.47
N GLY A 79 -3.62 10.51 2.15
CA GLY A 79 -3.91 9.40 1.25
C GLY A 79 -4.02 9.90 -0.19
N ASP A 80 -4.84 9.21 -0.97
CA ASP A 80 -5.11 9.56 -2.36
C ASP A 80 -5.72 10.95 -2.51
N ILE A 81 -5.12 11.75 -3.39
CA ILE A 81 -5.59 13.06 -3.83
C ILE A 81 -5.37 13.15 -5.35
N ASP A 82 -6.12 14.03 -6.02
CA ASP A 82 -5.81 14.39 -7.40
C ASP A 82 -4.40 15.01 -7.46
N PRO A 83 -3.46 14.46 -8.25
CA PRO A 83 -2.13 15.06 -8.42
C PRO A 83 -2.15 16.54 -8.84
N ALA A 84 -3.20 17.00 -9.53
CA ALA A 84 -3.37 18.39 -9.92
C ALA A 84 -3.56 19.33 -8.72
N ILE A 85 -4.02 18.85 -7.56
CA ILE A 85 -4.22 19.68 -6.36
C ILE A 85 -2.89 20.28 -5.88
N VAL A 86 -1.78 19.55 -6.00
CA VAL A 86 -0.45 20.06 -5.60
C VAL A 86 -0.10 21.31 -6.42
N PHE A 87 -0.34 21.27 -7.74
CA PHE A 87 -0.08 22.40 -8.63
C PHE A 87 -1.13 23.51 -8.47
N HIS A 88 -2.40 23.16 -8.24
CA HIS A 88 -3.43 24.17 -7.98
C HIS A 88 -3.14 24.96 -6.71
N LEU A 89 -2.70 24.29 -5.64
CA LEU A 89 -2.25 24.96 -4.43
C LEU A 89 -1.07 25.87 -4.75
N HIS A 90 0.00 25.34 -5.34
CA HIS A 90 1.22 26.10 -5.67
C HIS A 90 0.99 27.30 -6.60
N ASP A 91 0.24 27.12 -7.69
CA ASP A 91 0.13 28.09 -8.79
C ASP A 91 -1.06 29.04 -8.63
N THR A 92 -2.14 28.60 -7.98
CA THR A 92 -3.38 29.38 -7.84
C THR A 92 -3.57 29.94 -6.42
N LEU A 93 -3.12 29.22 -5.39
CA LEU A 93 -3.43 29.55 -3.99
C LEU A 93 -2.20 29.92 -3.13
N GLY A 94 -0.97 29.60 -3.55
CA GLY A 94 0.31 30.01 -2.93
C GLY A 94 1.12 28.88 -2.31
#